data_AF-A0A438J6S1-F1
#
_entry.id   AF-A0A438J6S1-F1
#
_cell.length_a   1.000
_cell.length_b   1.000
_cell.length_c   1.000
_cell.angle_alpha   90.00
_cell.angle_beta   90.00
_cell.angle_gamma   90.00
#
_symmetry.space_group_name_H-M   'P 1'
#
loop_
_entity.id
_entity.type
_entity.pdbx_description
1 polymer ?
#
loop_
_entity_poly.entity_id
_entity_poly.type
_entity_poly.pdbx_seq_one_letter_code
_entity_poly.pdbx_strand_id
1 'polypeptide(L)'
;MNFMSYVAEVSRGWDEPNARVMGRMKSQPNAKGEMYILNDGIDMKAKIAAMAWRLEELEMKKMQEVQAISQTPLQSMPCAICLSYEHLVDKCPTIPAPPQYQQPAQVLPQASNLEQAMVNLSKMCIRRLVASHTLCLRVLSLCGYWIVDLPDSMGNLKCLRFLNLSHTPIKRLPESVCSLYNLQIILLSNCRRLCELPRGLKKLINLRYLRIRDSGIKEMPDHIGQLRNLQELSRFIVGQTSGRRIGELRGLSEIRGRLHISELQNVVCGMDALEANLKDKKYVDDLVLEWKSNSDVLQNGIDIVNNLQPHENVKRLTVNSYGGTRFPDWLGDRLFLNMVFLNLKNCQHCSSLPSLGQLSSA
;
A
#
# COMPACT_ATOMS: atom_id res chain seq x y z
N MET A 1 -20.51 0.01 -3.39
CA MET A 1 -20.28 1.45 -3.67
C MET A 1 -19.24 1.56 -4.77
N ASN A 2 -19.55 2.29 -5.84
CA ASN A 2 -18.50 2.69 -6.76
C ASN A 2 -17.62 3.75 -6.06
N PHE A 3 -16.33 3.78 -6.40
CA PHE A 3 -15.36 4.65 -5.73
C PHE A 3 -15.78 6.14 -5.76
N MET A 4 -16.53 6.54 -6.80
CA MET A 4 -17.09 7.89 -6.94
C MET A 4 -18.13 8.24 -5.85
N SER A 5 -18.96 7.30 -5.39
CA SER A 5 -19.89 7.57 -4.28
C SER A 5 -19.16 7.74 -2.95
N TYR A 6 -18.06 7.00 -2.76
CA TYR A 6 -17.22 7.08 -1.56
C TYR A 6 -16.38 8.38 -1.52
N VAL A 7 -15.82 8.82 -2.66
CA VAL A 7 -15.12 10.12 -2.77
C VAL A 7 -16.08 11.30 -2.56
N ALA A 8 -17.35 11.16 -2.97
CA ALA A 8 -18.40 12.16 -2.75
C ALA A 8 -18.90 12.21 -1.30
N GLU A 9 -18.98 11.08 -0.58
CA GLU A 9 -19.29 11.05 0.86
C GLU A 9 -18.14 11.58 1.71
N VAL A 10 -16.90 11.16 1.40
CA VAL A 10 -15.70 11.63 2.10
C VAL A 10 -15.47 13.13 1.89
N SER A 11 -15.92 13.72 0.78
CA SER A 11 -15.82 15.16 0.54
C SER A 11 -16.86 16.00 1.29
N ARG A 12 -18.03 15.43 1.65
CA ARG A 12 -19.10 16.15 2.38
C ARG A 12 -18.77 16.41 3.85
N GLY A 13 -17.88 15.62 4.46
CA GLY A 13 -17.46 15.81 5.86
C GLY A 13 -16.41 16.92 6.09
N TRP A 14 -16.07 17.72 5.07
CA TRP A 14 -15.03 18.75 5.15
C TRP A 14 -15.58 20.17 5.38
N ASP A 15 -16.90 20.36 5.40
CA ASP A 15 -17.55 21.68 5.48
C ASP A 15 -18.01 22.11 6.89
N GLU A 16 -17.75 21.34 7.95
CA GLU A 16 -18.09 21.76 9.34
C GLU A 16 -16.84 22.20 10.14
N PRO A 17 -16.64 23.50 10.37
CA PRO A 17 -15.67 23.96 11.35
C PRO A 17 -16.20 23.72 12.76
N ASN A 18 -15.49 22.91 13.55
CA ASN A 18 -15.69 22.76 14.99
C ASN A 18 -15.42 24.11 15.70
N ALA A 19 -16.43 24.97 15.74
CA ALA A 19 -16.41 26.24 16.46
C ALA A 19 -16.68 26.01 17.96
N ARG A 20 -15.78 25.35 18.68
CA ARG A 20 -15.69 25.47 20.15
C ARG A 20 -14.23 25.39 20.57
N VAL A 21 -13.78 26.45 21.26
CA VAL A 21 -12.45 26.68 21.83
C VAL A 21 -11.54 27.53 20.94
N MET A 22 -11.75 28.85 20.96
CA MET A 22 -10.64 29.79 21.09
C MET A 22 -11.16 31.08 21.75
N GLY A 23 -10.80 31.24 23.03
CA GLY A 23 -11.09 32.44 23.80
C GLY A 23 -10.30 33.65 23.25
N ARG A 24 -10.94 34.81 23.41
CA ARG A 24 -10.48 36.17 23.07
C ARG A 24 -9.01 36.43 23.42
N MET A 25 -8.28 37.05 22.48
CA MET A 25 -7.38 38.17 22.74
C MET A 25 -7.38 39.12 21.53
N LYS A 26 -7.70 40.40 21.77
CA LYS A 26 -7.65 41.51 20.80
C LYS A 26 -6.39 42.35 21.09
N SER A 27 -5.63 42.73 20.05
CA SER A 27 -5.27 44.13 19.73
C SER A 27 -4.17 44.25 18.62
N GLN A 28 -4.61 44.55 17.39
CA GLN A 28 -4.23 45.65 16.48
C GLN A 28 -2.76 46.01 16.07
N PRO A 29 -2.54 46.75 14.95
CA PRO A 29 -1.70 46.28 13.83
C PRO A 29 -0.54 47.23 13.44
N ASN A 30 0.42 46.74 12.65
CA ASN A 30 1.01 47.46 11.49
C ASN A 30 2.21 46.70 10.91
N ALA A 31 2.11 46.26 9.65
CA ALA A 31 3.13 46.47 8.63
C ALA A 31 2.61 45.91 7.30
N LYS A 32 2.73 46.72 6.25
CA LYS A 32 2.35 46.47 4.87
C LYS A 32 2.98 45.18 4.33
N GLY A 33 2.14 44.30 3.78
CA GLY A 33 2.52 43.20 2.91
C GLY A 33 1.29 42.77 2.13
N GLU A 34 1.29 43.03 0.83
CA GLU A 34 0.21 42.64 -0.09
C GLU A 34 -0.06 41.13 0.03
N MET A 35 -1.28 40.78 0.45
CA MET A 35 -1.76 39.41 0.52
C MET A 35 -2.19 38.95 -0.88
N TYR A 36 -1.40 38.10 -1.51
CA TYR A 36 -1.92 37.18 -2.52
C TYR A 36 -2.56 36.00 -1.77
N ILE A 37 -3.89 35.98 -1.72
CA ILE A 37 -4.66 34.81 -1.28
C ILE A 37 -4.53 33.75 -2.38
N LEU A 38 -3.58 32.83 -2.23
CA LEU A 38 -3.51 31.63 -3.05
C LEU A 38 -4.44 30.55 -2.47
N ASN A 39 -5.45 30.20 -3.25
CA ASN A 39 -6.49 29.23 -2.96
C ASN A 39 -5.94 27.77 -3.11
N ASP A 40 -4.86 27.46 -2.39
CA ASP A 40 -4.02 26.26 -2.59
C ASP A 40 -4.67 24.93 -2.16
N GLY A 41 -5.77 24.96 -1.42
CA GLY A 41 -6.44 23.76 -0.91
C GLY A 41 -7.31 23.04 -1.95
N ILE A 42 -8.00 23.81 -2.81
CA ILE A 42 -8.94 23.27 -3.81
C ILE A 42 -8.17 22.75 -5.03
N ASP A 43 -7.09 23.42 -5.41
CA ASP A 43 -6.24 23.08 -6.55
C ASP A 43 -5.43 21.79 -6.32
N MET A 44 -4.88 21.58 -5.11
CA MET A 44 -4.13 20.36 -4.81
C MET A 44 -5.04 19.12 -4.69
N LYS A 45 -6.27 19.28 -4.19
CA LYS A 45 -7.29 18.22 -4.16
C LYS A 45 -7.69 17.80 -5.58
N ALA A 46 -7.95 18.76 -6.47
CA ALA A 46 -8.26 18.50 -7.86
C ALA A 46 -7.09 17.85 -8.61
N LYS A 47 -5.85 18.29 -8.34
CA LYS A 47 -4.64 17.71 -8.94
C LYS A 47 -4.36 16.28 -8.48
N ILE A 48 -4.56 15.97 -7.20
CA ILE A 48 -4.39 14.60 -6.67
C ILE A 48 -5.48 13.68 -7.21
N ALA A 49 -6.74 14.14 -7.27
CA ALA A 49 -7.84 13.38 -7.86
C ALA A 49 -7.62 13.15 -9.36
N ALA A 50 -7.17 14.16 -10.11
CA ALA A 50 -6.84 14.04 -11.52
C ALA A 50 -5.64 13.12 -11.78
N MET A 51 -4.63 13.12 -10.89
CA MET A 51 -3.50 12.21 -10.96
C MET A 51 -3.90 10.76 -10.65
N ALA A 52 -4.76 10.54 -9.66
CA ALA A 52 -5.30 9.22 -9.35
C ALA A 52 -6.18 8.68 -10.49
N TRP A 53 -7.05 9.53 -11.04
CA TRP A 53 -7.90 9.20 -12.19
C TRP A 53 -7.08 8.85 -13.44
N ARG A 54 -6.03 9.62 -13.74
CA ARG A 54 -5.10 9.29 -14.82
C ARG A 54 -4.32 7.99 -14.58
N LEU A 55 -4.00 7.66 -13.32
CA LEU A 55 -3.34 6.39 -13.01
C LEU A 55 -4.27 5.20 -13.28
N GLU A 56 -5.55 5.30 -12.90
CA GLU A 56 -6.57 4.28 -13.16
C GLU A 56 -6.90 4.17 -14.65
N GLU A 57 -6.99 5.29 -15.37
CA GLU A 57 -7.18 5.31 -16.82
C GLU A 57 -6.02 4.62 -17.54
N LEU A 58 -4.78 4.81 -17.07
CA LEU A 58 -3.59 4.15 -17.59
C LEU A 58 -3.54 2.66 -17.20
N GLU A 59 -4.04 2.26 -16.04
CA GLU A 59 -4.15 0.85 -15.63
C GLU A 59 -5.19 0.10 -16.48
N MET A 60 -6.35 0.72 -16.73
CA MET A 60 -7.40 0.15 -17.57
C MET A 60 -6.99 0.09 -19.04
N LYS A 61 -6.34 1.14 -19.56
CA LYS A 61 -5.79 1.15 -20.92
C LYS A 61 -4.66 0.14 -21.10
N LYS A 62 -3.75 -0.02 -20.12
CA LYS A 62 -2.71 -1.07 -20.16
C LYS A 62 -3.29 -2.48 -20.08
N MET A 63 -4.37 -2.71 -19.32
CA MET A 63 -5.05 -4.02 -19.34
C MET A 63 -5.72 -4.33 -20.68
N GLN A 64 -6.39 -3.34 -21.30
CA GLN A 64 -7.02 -3.50 -22.62
C GLN A 64 -6.00 -3.63 -23.75
N GLU A 65 -4.90 -2.88 -23.72
CA GLU A 65 -3.78 -3.02 -24.66
C GLU A 65 -3.11 -4.38 -24.55
N VAL A 66 -2.92 -4.92 -23.34
CA VAL A 66 -2.37 -6.28 -23.15
C VAL A 66 -3.33 -7.36 -23.69
N GLN A 67 -4.66 -7.15 -23.61
CA GLN A 67 -5.64 -8.02 -24.27
C GLN A 67 -5.62 -7.88 -25.80
N ALA A 68 -5.44 -6.67 -26.34
CA ALA A 68 -5.39 -6.42 -27.78
C ALA A 68 -4.07 -6.88 -28.43
N ILE A 69 -2.93 -6.70 -27.78
CA ILE A 69 -1.59 -7.13 -28.24
C ILE A 69 -1.50 -8.66 -28.33
N SER A 70 -2.28 -9.40 -27.53
CA SER A 70 -2.36 -10.86 -27.64
C SER A 70 -3.04 -11.35 -28.93
N GLN A 71 -3.67 -10.47 -29.71
CA GLN A 71 -4.47 -10.82 -30.89
C GLN A 71 -4.06 -10.14 -32.21
N THR A 72 -2.98 -9.36 -32.27
CA THR A 72 -2.54 -8.70 -33.52
C THR A 72 -1.08 -8.99 -33.89
N PRO A 73 -0.75 -9.29 -35.17
CA PRO A 73 0.63 -9.46 -35.61
C PRO A 73 1.39 -8.12 -35.57
N LEU A 74 2.60 -8.15 -35.00
CA LEU A 74 3.46 -6.98 -34.78
C LEU A 74 3.93 -6.33 -36.10
N GLN A 75 3.60 -5.05 -36.30
CA GLN A 75 4.34 -4.12 -37.15
C GLN A 75 5.10 -3.12 -36.26
N SER A 76 6.38 -2.91 -36.56
CA SER A 76 7.28 -2.02 -35.82
C SER A 76 7.14 -0.56 -36.25
N MET A 77 7.21 0.36 -35.28
CA MET A 77 7.41 1.80 -35.48
C MET A 77 8.44 2.33 -34.44
N PRO A 78 9.33 3.28 -34.78
CA PRO A 78 10.45 3.67 -33.92
C PRO A 78 10.10 4.81 -32.93
N CYS A 79 10.71 4.80 -31.73
CA CYS A 79 10.59 5.85 -30.71
C CYS A 79 11.78 6.84 -30.78
N ALA A 80 11.48 8.15 -30.76
CA ALA A 80 12.39 9.26 -31.07
C ALA A 80 13.42 9.65 -29.98
N ILE A 81 13.69 8.80 -28.98
CA ILE A 81 14.62 9.13 -27.88
C ILE A 81 16.02 8.50 -28.10
N CYS A 82 16.21 7.66 -29.12
CA CYS A 82 17.46 6.94 -29.36
C CYS A 82 18.45 7.62 -30.34
N LEU A 83 18.21 8.86 -30.77
CA LEU A 83 19.00 9.54 -31.82
C LEU A 83 20.37 10.07 -31.37
N SER A 84 21.15 9.32 -30.59
CA SER A 84 22.54 9.73 -30.33
C SER A 84 23.51 8.58 -30.18
N TYR A 85 23.51 7.57 -31.06
CA TYR A 85 24.68 6.69 -31.25
C TYR A 85 24.67 5.97 -32.63
N GLU A 86 24.50 6.69 -33.73
CA GLU A 86 24.76 6.15 -35.08
C GLU A 86 25.70 7.07 -35.86
N HIS A 87 26.98 7.07 -35.49
CA HIS A 87 28.06 7.44 -36.42
C HIS A 87 29.36 6.79 -35.96
N LEU A 88 29.47 5.47 -36.13
CA LEU A 88 30.76 4.84 -36.44
C LEU A 88 30.52 3.59 -37.28
N VAL A 89 31.25 3.57 -38.40
CA VAL A 89 31.52 2.49 -39.35
C VAL A 89 30.56 2.39 -40.57
N ASP A 90 30.98 3.15 -41.58
CA ASP A 90 30.66 3.06 -43.00
C ASP A 90 30.97 1.68 -43.64
N LYS A 91 30.09 1.32 -44.61
CA LYS A 91 30.31 0.58 -45.87
C LYS A 91 30.45 -0.97 -45.90
N CYS A 92 29.38 -1.57 -46.45
CA CYS A 92 29.18 -2.87 -47.16
C CYS A 92 30.27 -3.20 -48.24
N PRO A 93 30.37 -4.42 -48.86
CA PRO A 93 29.24 -5.33 -49.25
C PRO A 93 29.50 -6.87 -49.33
N THR A 94 28.43 -7.62 -49.63
CA THR A 94 28.33 -8.87 -50.45
C THR A 94 27.72 -10.08 -49.73
N ILE A 95 26.56 -10.53 -50.24
CA ILE A 95 25.87 -11.78 -49.89
C ILE A 95 26.36 -12.90 -50.82
N PRO A 96 26.60 -14.11 -50.30
CA PRO A 96 26.23 -15.33 -51.03
C PRO A 96 25.19 -16.17 -50.25
N ALA A 97 24.45 -16.95 -51.03
CA ALA A 97 23.27 -17.77 -50.69
C ALA A 97 23.53 -18.87 -49.62
N PRO A 98 22.47 -19.52 -49.08
CA PRO A 98 22.53 -20.21 -47.78
C PRO A 98 23.08 -21.63 -47.90
N PRO A 99 23.97 -22.09 -47.00
CA PRO A 99 24.16 -23.51 -46.75
C PRO A 99 23.32 -23.95 -45.54
N GLN A 100 22.47 -24.92 -45.82
CA GLN A 100 21.89 -25.98 -45.00
C GLN A 100 22.12 -25.93 -43.48
N TYR A 101 21.01 -26.09 -42.75
CA TYR A 101 20.92 -26.33 -41.31
C TYR A 101 22.04 -27.21 -40.78
N GLN A 102 22.96 -26.58 -40.05
CA GLN A 102 23.72 -27.22 -38.98
C GLN A 102 23.52 -26.37 -37.73
N GLN A 103 22.93 -26.95 -36.69
CA GLN A 103 22.96 -26.34 -35.35
C GLN A 103 24.43 -26.17 -34.94
N PRO A 104 24.78 -25.02 -34.35
CA PRO A 104 25.11 -25.09 -32.93
C PRO A 104 24.75 -23.85 -32.09
N ALA A 105 24.46 -24.14 -30.82
CA ALA A 105 24.86 -23.39 -29.63
C ALA A 105 24.23 -22.00 -29.31
N GLN A 106 23.86 -21.90 -28.03
CA GLN A 106 23.62 -20.71 -27.22
C GLN A 106 22.29 -19.96 -27.42
N VAL A 107 21.34 -20.35 -26.57
CA VAL A 107 20.25 -19.48 -26.09
C VAL A 107 20.87 -18.16 -25.60
N LEU A 108 20.45 -17.05 -26.21
CA LEU A 108 21.04 -15.71 -26.04
C LEU A 108 21.01 -15.20 -24.57
N PRO A 109 22.09 -14.54 -24.08
CA PRO A 109 22.13 -13.81 -22.80
C PRO A 109 21.59 -12.36 -22.90
N GLN A 110 20.71 -12.05 -23.85
CA GLN A 110 20.25 -10.66 -24.09
C GLN A 110 19.31 -10.11 -23.00
N ALA A 111 18.47 -10.97 -22.40
CA ALA A 111 17.55 -10.55 -21.33
C ALA A 111 18.30 -10.05 -20.08
N SER A 112 19.40 -10.70 -19.69
CA SER A 112 20.23 -10.25 -18.57
C SER A 112 20.89 -8.90 -18.82
N ASN A 113 21.23 -8.59 -20.06
CA ASN A 113 21.85 -7.30 -20.41
C ASN A 113 20.85 -6.14 -20.36
N LEU A 114 19.60 -6.35 -20.83
CA LEU A 114 18.56 -5.32 -20.80
C LEU A 114 18.11 -5.02 -19.36
N GLU A 115 17.86 -6.05 -18.54
CA GLU A 115 17.53 -5.86 -17.13
C GLU A 115 18.65 -5.12 -16.40
N GLN A 116 19.91 -5.51 -16.63
CA GLN A 116 21.06 -4.86 -16.01
C GLN A 116 21.22 -3.40 -16.46
N ALA A 117 20.95 -3.10 -17.74
CA ALA A 117 20.94 -1.73 -18.24
C ALA A 117 19.83 -0.90 -17.58
N MET A 118 18.63 -1.45 -17.43
CA MET A 118 17.51 -0.80 -16.72
C MET A 118 17.81 -0.55 -15.24
N VAL A 119 18.46 -1.50 -14.55
CA VAL A 119 18.97 -1.30 -13.17
C VAL A 119 19.93 -0.12 -13.15
N ASN A 120 20.90 -0.09 -14.06
CA ASN A 120 21.96 0.93 -14.08
C ASN A 120 21.39 2.33 -14.34
N LEU A 121 20.49 2.45 -15.32
CA LEU A 121 19.75 3.68 -15.60
C LEU A 121 18.97 4.16 -14.37
N SER A 122 18.20 3.26 -13.74
CA SER A 122 17.42 3.59 -12.54
C SER A 122 18.32 4.07 -11.40
N LYS A 123 19.45 3.39 -11.15
CA LYS A 123 20.44 3.78 -10.14
C LYS A 123 21.04 5.16 -10.44
N MET A 124 21.39 5.44 -11.70
CA MET A 124 21.93 6.74 -12.10
C MET A 124 20.90 7.87 -11.89
N CYS A 125 19.64 7.65 -12.30
CA CYS A 125 18.56 8.62 -12.10
C CYS A 125 18.36 8.95 -10.62
N ILE A 126 18.28 7.94 -9.75
CA ILE A 126 18.08 8.14 -8.31
C ILE A 126 19.28 8.87 -7.71
N ARG A 127 20.52 8.47 -8.04
CA ARG A 127 21.73 9.14 -7.54
C ARG A 127 21.74 10.63 -7.91
N ARG A 128 21.41 10.96 -9.17
CA ARG A 128 21.33 12.36 -9.63
C ARG A 128 20.22 13.14 -8.93
N LEU A 129 19.03 12.54 -8.79
CA LEU A 129 17.89 13.16 -8.13
C LEU A 129 18.21 13.49 -6.65
N VAL A 130 18.85 12.55 -5.96
CA VAL A 130 19.17 12.70 -4.54
C VAL A 130 20.41 13.56 -4.28
N ALA A 131 21.34 13.63 -5.23
CA ALA A 131 22.50 14.53 -5.18
C ALA A 131 22.15 15.99 -5.49
N SER A 132 20.92 16.29 -5.91
CA SER A 132 20.46 17.65 -6.09
C SER A 132 20.09 18.26 -4.74
N HIS A 133 21.06 18.89 -4.08
CA HIS A 133 20.91 19.57 -2.78
C HIS A 133 19.95 20.79 -2.81
N THR A 134 19.41 21.14 -3.98
CA THR A 134 18.66 22.37 -4.23
C THR A 134 17.16 22.17 -4.34
N LEU A 135 16.67 20.92 -4.33
CA LEU A 135 15.26 20.64 -4.57
C LEU A 135 14.57 20.19 -3.27
N CYS A 136 13.64 21.02 -2.79
CA CYS A 136 12.65 20.63 -1.78
C CYS A 136 11.62 19.71 -2.44
N LEU A 137 12.05 18.51 -2.81
CA LEU A 137 11.21 17.51 -3.46
C LEU A 137 10.16 17.02 -2.48
N ARG A 138 8.88 17.27 -2.81
CA ARG A 138 7.74 16.83 -2.00
C ARG A 138 7.13 15.51 -2.48
N VAL A 139 7.27 15.20 -3.76
CA VAL A 139 6.65 14.04 -4.41
C VAL A 139 7.72 13.30 -5.20
N LEU A 140 7.91 12.02 -4.89
CA LEU A 140 8.77 11.11 -5.65
C LEU A 140 7.98 9.86 -6.00
N SER A 141 7.76 9.65 -7.30
CA SER A 141 7.15 8.44 -7.83
C SER A 141 8.14 7.74 -8.74
N LEU A 142 8.46 6.50 -8.40
CA LEU A 142 9.31 5.60 -9.18
C LEU A 142 8.55 4.30 -9.49
N CYS A 143 7.23 4.40 -9.59
CA CYS A 143 6.33 3.29 -9.87
C CYS A 143 6.71 2.59 -11.18
N GLY A 144 6.81 1.27 -11.17
CA GLY A 144 7.12 0.46 -12.35
C GLY A 144 8.59 0.50 -12.82
N TYR A 145 9.46 1.27 -12.16
CA TYR A 145 10.89 1.25 -12.48
C TYR A 145 11.57 -0.02 -11.96
N TRP A 146 12.66 -0.41 -12.62
CA TRP A 146 13.44 -1.58 -12.24
C TRP A 146 14.42 -1.28 -11.11
N ILE A 147 13.86 -0.91 -9.95
CA ILE A 147 14.60 -0.53 -8.74
C ILE A 147 14.67 -1.72 -7.79
N VAL A 148 15.88 -2.25 -7.61
CA VAL A 148 16.13 -3.36 -6.68
C VAL A 148 16.49 -2.86 -5.28
N ASP A 149 17.21 -1.74 -5.20
CA ASP A 149 17.66 -1.10 -3.96
C ASP A 149 17.60 0.42 -4.09
N LEU A 150 17.37 1.10 -2.98
CA LEU A 150 17.46 2.56 -2.88
C LEU A 150 18.73 2.96 -2.12
N PRO A 151 19.38 4.08 -2.47
CA PRO A 151 20.56 4.55 -1.75
C PRO A 151 20.20 5.15 -0.39
N ASP A 152 21.12 5.07 0.57
CA ASP A 152 20.92 5.68 1.90
C ASP A 152 20.75 7.19 1.85
N SER A 153 21.26 7.84 0.81
CA SER A 153 21.09 9.28 0.58
C SER A 153 19.61 9.70 0.43
N MET A 154 18.68 8.77 0.22
CA MET A 154 17.23 9.05 0.23
C MET A 154 16.77 9.80 1.49
N GLY A 155 17.44 9.60 2.63
CA GLY A 155 17.18 10.31 3.86
C GLY A 155 17.42 11.83 3.79
N ASN A 156 18.08 12.34 2.75
CA ASN A 156 18.34 13.76 2.56
C ASN A 156 17.12 14.53 2.00
N LEU A 157 16.12 13.83 1.47
CA LEU A 157 14.92 14.43 0.89
C LEU A 157 13.93 14.91 1.98
N LYS A 158 14.36 15.80 2.89
CA LYS A 158 13.60 16.18 4.10
C LYS A 158 12.23 16.79 3.83
N CYS A 159 12.00 17.35 2.65
CA CYS A 159 10.72 17.88 2.22
C CYS A 159 9.72 16.83 1.72
N LEU A 160 10.14 15.57 1.57
CA LEU A 160 9.35 14.54 0.92
C LEU A 160 8.09 14.23 1.73
N ARG A 161 6.95 14.27 1.06
CA ARG A 161 5.62 13.95 1.62
C ARG A 161 5.03 12.71 0.98
N PHE A 162 5.40 12.40 -0.26
CA PHE A 162 4.88 11.28 -1.02
C PHE A 162 6.01 10.46 -1.64
N LEU A 163 6.01 9.16 -1.38
CA LEU A 163 6.90 8.18 -1.98
C LEU A 163 6.10 7.03 -2.59
N ASN A 164 6.21 6.84 -3.90
CA ASN A 164 5.61 5.69 -4.60
C ASN A 164 6.70 4.83 -5.25
N LEU A 165 6.76 3.58 -4.82
CA LEU A 165 7.67 2.54 -5.32
C LEU A 165 6.88 1.30 -5.76
N SER A 166 5.58 1.45 -6.00
CA SER A 166 4.72 0.34 -6.38
C SER A 166 5.19 -0.29 -7.70
N HIS A 167 4.95 -1.59 -7.87
CA HIS A 167 5.37 -2.34 -9.06
C HIS A 167 6.89 -2.30 -9.33
N THR A 168 7.71 -2.16 -8.29
CA THR A 168 9.18 -2.26 -8.41
C THR A 168 9.69 -3.58 -7.81
N PRO A 169 10.82 -4.13 -8.28
CA PRO A 169 11.43 -5.34 -7.71
C PRO A 169 12.24 -5.04 -6.43
N ILE A 170 11.88 -3.98 -5.68
CA ILE A 170 12.64 -3.52 -4.52
C ILE A 170 12.66 -4.59 -3.43
N LYS A 171 13.84 -4.83 -2.85
CA LYS A 171 14.05 -5.86 -1.82
C LYS A 171 13.80 -5.35 -0.40
N ARG A 172 14.20 -4.10 -0.15
CA ARG A 172 14.11 -3.43 1.15
C ARG A 172 14.04 -1.92 0.95
N LEU A 173 13.40 -1.23 1.89
CA LEU A 173 13.56 0.21 2.04
C LEU A 173 14.77 0.48 2.96
N PRO A 174 15.68 1.39 2.60
CA PRO A 174 16.81 1.73 3.45
C PRO A 174 16.33 2.43 4.73
N GLU A 175 17.03 2.19 5.83
CA GLU A 175 16.69 2.75 7.15
C GLU A 175 16.69 4.29 7.14
N SER A 176 17.43 4.91 6.21
CA SER A 176 17.46 6.36 6.04
C SER A 176 16.10 6.97 5.62
N VAL A 177 15.20 6.19 5.02
CA VAL A 177 13.81 6.63 4.72
C VAL A 177 13.07 7.00 6.02
N CYS A 178 13.41 6.37 7.15
CA CYS A 178 12.83 6.68 8.46
C CYS A 178 13.24 8.07 8.99
N SER A 179 14.18 8.76 8.32
CA SER A 179 14.55 10.14 8.65
C SER A 179 13.72 11.20 7.93
N LEU A 180 12.77 10.78 7.09
CA LEU A 180 11.85 11.63 6.33
C LEU A 180 10.58 11.91 7.14
N TYR A 181 10.72 12.62 8.26
CA TYR A 181 9.62 12.85 9.21
C TYR A 181 8.40 13.60 8.64
N ASN A 182 8.54 14.27 7.48
CA ASN A 182 7.44 14.94 6.76
C ASN A 182 6.63 14.00 5.85
N LEU A 183 7.04 12.73 5.72
CA LEU A 183 6.41 11.78 4.83
C LEU A 183 4.99 11.46 5.30
N GLN A 184 4.03 11.57 4.38
CA GLN A 184 2.60 11.37 4.63
C GLN A 184 2.07 10.12 3.92
N ILE A 185 2.63 9.78 2.76
CA ILE A 185 2.16 8.68 1.91
C ILE A 185 3.34 7.83 1.45
N ILE A 186 3.25 6.52 1.70
CA ILE A 186 4.13 5.50 1.15
C ILE A 186 3.28 4.47 0.39
N LEU A 187 3.58 4.30 -0.90
CA LEU A 187 2.96 3.29 -1.76
C LEU A 187 4.00 2.24 -2.18
N LEU A 188 3.77 0.99 -1.78
CA LEU A 188 4.61 -0.20 -2.00
C LEU A 188 3.77 -1.36 -2.53
N SER A 189 2.72 -1.07 -3.29
CA SER A 189 1.83 -2.11 -3.80
C SER A 189 2.54 -2.91 -4.90
N ASN A 190 2.29 -4.22 -4.96
CA ASN A 190 2.92 -5.12 -5.95
C ASN A 190 4.46 -5.20 -5.86
N CYS A 191 5.05 -4.87 -4.71
CA CYS A 191 6.49 -5.03 -4.45
C CYS A 191 6.80 -6.46 -3.95
N ARG A 192 6.67 -7.47 -4.83
CA ARG A 192 6.73 -8.89 -4.45
C ARG A 192 8.04 -9.35 -3.81
N ARG A 193 9.15 -8.62 -4.06
CA ARG A 193 10.48 -8.91 -3.49
C ARG A 193 10.76 -8.18 -2.18
N LEU A 194 9.87 -7.28 -1.76
CA LEU A 194 10.01 -6.52 -0.52
C LEU A 194 9.63 -7.41 0.66
N CYS A 195 10.62 -7.85 1.44
CA CYS A 195 10.41 -8.83 2.52
C CYS A 195 10.25 -8.21 3.91
N GLU A 196 10.69 -6.96 4.08
CA GLU A 196 10.69 -6.27 5.37
C GLU A 196 10.49 -4.76 5.20
N LEU A 197 9.90 -4.14 6.22
CA LEU A 197 9.88 -2.68 6.40
C LEU A 197 11.00 -2.26 7.35
N PRO A 198 11.52 -1.03 7.23
CA PRO A 198 12.65 -0.58 8.04
C PRO A 198 12.24 -0.44 9.52
N ARG A 199 13.17 -0.70 10.44
CA ARG A 199 12.86 -0.80 11.88
C ARG A 199 12.46 0.54 12.49
N GLY A 200 12.97 1.63 11.92
CA GLY A 200 12.66 2.99 12.36
C GLY A 200 11.35 3.56 11.81
N LEU A 201 10.48 2.76 11.17
CA LEU A 201 9.25 3.28 10.55
C LEU A 201 8.37 4.06 11.53
N LYS A 202 8.40 3.72 12.82
CA LYS A 202 7.78 4.46 13.94
C LYS A 202 8.14 5.95 14.01
N LYS A 203 9.27 6.38 13.41
CA LYS A 203 9.72 7.77 13.36
C LYS A 203 8.90 8.63 12.37
N LEU A 204 8.15 8.01 11.46
CA LEU A 204 7.34 8.71 10.46
C LEU A 204 6.00 9.19 11.04
N ILE A 205 6.04 10.02 12.09
CA ILE A 205 4.87 10.44 12.88
C ILE A 205 3.75 11.15 12.08
N ASN A 206 4.09 11.67 10.88
CA ASN A 206 3.15 12.32 9.97
C ASN A 206 2.58 11.37 8.89
N LEU A 207 2.96 10.09 8.92
CA LEU A 207 2.50 9.10 7.95
C LEU A 207 1.00 8.85 8.14
N ARG A 208 0.26 8.99 7.05
CA ARG A 208 -1.20 8.80 7.00
C ARG A 208 -1.59 7.58 6.15
N TYR A 209 -0.81 7.26 5.13
CA TYR A 209 -1.13 6.18 4.20
C TYR A 209 0.09 5.29 3.99
N LEU A 210 -0.07 4.00 4.31
CA LEU A 210 0.91 2.95 4.02
C LEU A 210 0.23 1.81 3.26
N ARG A 211 0.48 1.72 1.96
CA ARG A 211 -0.03 0.63 1.11
C ARG A 211 1.07 -0.37 0.80
N ILE A 212 0.90 -1.59 1.27
CA ILE A 212 1.84 -2.73 1.12
C ILE A 212 1.16 -3.97 0.51
N ARG A 213 0.07 -3.77 -0.24
CA ARG A 213 -0.67 -4.86 -0.89
C ARG A 213 0.26 -5.62 -1.84
N ASP A 214 0.12 -6.94 -1.89
CA ASP A 214 0.89 -7.82 -2.79
C ASP A 214 2.42 -7.64 -2.67
N SER A 215 2.89 -7.42 -1.45
CA SER A 215 4.31 -7.43 -1.08
C SER A 215 4.70 -8.75 -0.41
N GLY A 216 6.00 -9.02 -0.34
CA GLY A 216 6.56 -10.19 0.36
C GLY A 216 6.77 -9.99 1.86
N ILE A 217 6.19 -8.96 2.47
CA ILE A 217 6.41 -8.59 3.87
C ILE A 217 5.84 -9.68 4.78
N LYS A 218 6.67 -10.18 5.70
CA LYS A 218 6.33 -11.30 6.58
C LYS A 218 5.80 -10.88 7.96
N GLU A 219 6.10 -9.66 8.40
CA GLU A 219 5.63 -9.10 9.68
C GLU A 219 5.75 -7.58 9.68
N MET A 220 4.98 -6.92 10.55
CA MET A 220 5.09 -5.47 10.77
C MET A 220 6.39 -5.10 11.51
N PRO A 221 6.97 -3.90 11.26
CA PRO A 221 8.14 -3.44 12.00
C PRO A 221 7.78 -3.09 13.45
N ASP A 222 8.80 -3.05 14.31
CA ASP A 222 8.63 -2.78 15.74
C ASP A 222 7.96 -1.44 16.01
N HIS A 223 6.97 -1.45 16.90
CA HIS A 223 6.26 -0.28 17.40
C HIS A 223 5.50 0.51 16.32
N ILE A 224 4.95 -0.18 15.31
CA ILE A 224 4.08 0.45 14.30
C ILE A 224 2.89 1.20 14.96
N GLY A 225 2.42 0.76 16.12
CA GLY A 225 1.35 1.40 16.87
C GLY A 225 1.63 2.85 17.29
N GLN A 226 2.89 3.30 17.22
CA GLN A 226 3.24 4.70 17.47
C GLN A 226 2.82 5.65 16.34
N LEU A 227 2.46 5.13 15.16
CA LEU A 227 1.95 5.91 14.03
C LEU A 227 0.47 6.28 14.23
N ARG A 228 0.18 7.07 15.26
CA ARG A 228 -1.19 7.41 15.70
C ARG A 228 -2.04 8.13 14.66
N ASN A 229 -1.40 8.78 13.67
CA ASN A 229 -2.06 9.49 12.58
C ASN A 229 -2.28 8.62 11.32
N LEU A 230 -1.93 7.33 11.37
CA LEU A 230 -2.09 6.44 10.24
C LEU A 230 -3.59 6.20 9.99
N GLN A 231 -4.04 6.57 8.80
CA GLN A 231 -5.43 6.50 8.35
C GLN A 231 -5.68 5.29 7.45
N GLU A 232 -4.67 4.87 6.69
CA GLU A 232 -4.77 3.68 5.86
C GLU A 232 -3.55 2.78 6.04
N LEU A 233 -3.82 1.52 6.40
CA LEU A 233 -2.86 0.42 6.41
C LEU A 233 -3.48 -0.74 5.65
N SER A 234 -2.99 -1.02 4.44
CA SER A 234 -3.64 -2.00 3.56
C SER A 234 -3.64 -3.42 4.12
N ARG A 235 -2.64 -3.76 4.95
CA ARG A 235 -2.50 -5.06 5.63
C ARG A 235 -1.65 -4.89 6.87
N PHE A 236 -2.08 -5.46 7.99
CA PHE A 236 -1.31 -5.62 9.22
C PHE A 236 -0.89 -7.10 9.33
N ILE A 237 0.41 -7.37 9.28
CA ILE A 237 0.95 -8.73 9.35
C ILE A 237 1.46 -9.00 10.77
N VAL A 238 0.77 -9.86 11.52
CA VAL A 238 1.11 -10.13 12.93
C VAL A 238 2.46 -10.87 13.02
N GLY A 239 3.43 -10.27 13.72
CA GLY A 239 4.74 -10.89 13.99
C GLY A 239 4.73 -11.74 15.27
N GLN A 240 5.78 -12.56 15.44
CA GLN A 240 5.91 -13.46 16.60
C GLN A 240 6.65 -12.81 17.78
N THR A 241 7.37 -11.72 17.55
CA THR A 241 8.21 -11.05 18.55
C THR A 241 7.50 -9.86 19.19
N SER A 242 7.86 -9.55 20.44
CA SER A 242 7.35 -8.39 21.16
C SER A 242 7.63 -7.10 20.38
N GLY A 243 6.64 -6.20 20.30
CA GLY A 243 6.70 -4.97 19.47
C GLY A 243 6.20 -5.14 18.04
N ARG A 244 5.93 -6.37 17.59
CA ARG A 244 5.29 -6.71 16.29
C ARG A 244 3.97 -7.46 16.44
N ARG A 245 3.55 -7.64 17.69
CA ARG A 245 2.33 -8.37 18.05
C ARG A 245 1.09 -7.57 17.68
N ILE A 246 -0.04 -8.27 17.70
CA ILE A 246 -1.35 -7.70 17.37
C ILE A 246 -1.75 -6.52 18.26
N GLY A 247 -1.26 -6.46 19.50
CA GLY A 247 -1.49 -5.32 20.43
C GLY A 247 -1.00 -3.96 19.91
N GLU A 248 -0.07 -3.92 18.96
CA GLU A 248 0.35 -2.67 18.30
C GLU A 248 -0.80 -1.98 17.54
N LEU A 249 -1.83 -2.74 17.12
CA LEU A 249 -3.04 -2.17 16.54
C LEU A 249 -3.72 -1.19 17.50
N ARG A 250 -3.56 -1.31 18.82
CA ARG A 250 -4.15 -0.41 19.81
C ARG A 250 -3.85 1.07 19.52
N GLY A 251 -2.62 1.36 19.12
CA GLY A 251 -2.18 2.72 18.84
C GLY A 251 -2.65 3.27 17.48
N LEU A 252 -3.13 2.40 16.59
CA LEU A 252 -3.63 2.75 15.26
C LEU A 252 -5.14 3.01 15.29
N SER A 253 -5.58 3.99 16.07
CA SER A 253 -7.00 4.31 16.29
C SER A 253 -7.66 5.06 15.13
N GLU A 254 -6.88 5.76 14.31
CA GLU A 254 -7.38 6.57 13.18
C GLU A 254 -7.53 5.80 11.86
N ILE A 255 -7.28 4.49 11.86
CA ILE A 255 -7.40 3.64 10.66
C ILE A 255 -8.84 3.62 10.16
N ARG A 256 -9.01 3.79 8.85
CA ARG A 256 -10.31 3.92 8.17
C ARG A 256 -10.45 2.93 7.03
N GLY A 257 -11.70 2.62 6.69
CA GLY A 257 -12.04 1.76 5.57
C GLY A 257 -11.66 0.30 5.84
N ARG A 258 -10.91 -0.29 4.89
CA ARG A 258 -10.52 -1.71 4.97
C ARG A 258 -9.29 -1.95 5.84
N LEU A 259 -9.45 -2.77 6.87
CA LEU A 259 -8.36 -3.31 7.69
C LEU A 259 -8.21 -4.81 7.45
N HIS A 260 -7.08 -5.22 6.88
CA HIS A 260 -6.73 -6.64 6.70
C HIS A 260 -5.68 -7.04 7.73
N ILE A 261 -6.01 -7.94 8.65
CA ILE A 261 -5.10 -8.52 9.63
C ILE A 261 -4.77 -9.95 9.19
N SER A 262 -3.49 -10.22 8.95
CA SER A 262 -3.01 -11.53 8.49
C SER A 262 -2.01 -12.14 9.46
N GLU A 263 -1.74 -13.43 9.27
CA GLU A 263 -0.86 -14.23 10.12
C GLU A 263 -1.36 -14.35 11.57
N LEU A 264 -2.69 -14.41 11.75
CA LEU A 264 -3.32 -14.46 13.07
C LEU A 264 -2.98 -15.70 13.91
N GLN A 265 -2.42 -16.76 13.30
CA GLN A 265 -1.89 -17.90 14.04
C GLN A 265 -0.67 -17.53 14.93
N ASN A 266 -0.06 -16.36 14.71
CA ASN A 266 1.03 -15.86 15.54
C ASN A 266 0.53 -15.20 16.85
N VAL A 267 -0.79 -15.07 17.05
CA VAL A 267 -1.37 -14.54 18.30
C VAL A 267 -1.35 -15.64 19.37
N VAL A 268 -0.80 -15.34 20.54
CA VAL A 268 -0.55 -16.35 21.58
C VAL A 268 -1.83 -16.74 22.33
N CYS A 269 -2.65 -15.76 22.72
CA CYS A 269 -3.88 -15.97 23.49
C CYS A 269 -4.91 -14.85 23.24
N GLY A 270 -6.13 -15.02 23.76
CA GLY A 270 -7.20 -14.04 23.66
C GLY A 270 -6.87 -12.69 24.31
N MET A 271 -6.05 -12.66 25.35
CA MET A 271 -5.62 -11.39 25.96
C MET A 271 -4.76 -10.56 25.00
N ASP A 272 -3.83 -11.19 24.27
CA ASP A 272 -3.04 -10.51 23.23
C ASP A 272 -3.98 -9.96 22.12
N ALA A 273 -4.99 -10.74 21.73
CA ALA A 273 -5.99 -10.30 20.76
C ALA A 273 -6.82 -9.10 21.24
N LEU A 274 -7.21 -9.09 22.53
CA LEU A 274 -7.98 -8.02 23.15
C LEU A 274 -7.22 -6.68 23.10
N GLU A 275 -5.89 -6.72 23.22
CA GLU A 275 -5.06 -5.51 23.11
C GLU A 275 -5.18 -4.82 21.76
N ALA A 276 -5.50 -5.55 20.68
CA ALA A 276 -5.70 -4.97 19.35
C ALA A 276 -6.83 -3.93 19.32
N ASN A 277 -7.77 -4.05 20.27
CA ASN A 277 -8.85 -3.11 20.55
C ASN A 277 -9.66 -2.73 19.30
N LEU A 278 -10.11 -3.74 18.54
CA LEU A 278 -10.85 -3.53 17.29
C LEU A 278 -12.20 -2.82 17.51
N LYS A 279 -12.80 -3.00 18.69
CA LYS A 279 -14.02 -2.30 19.11
C LYS A 279 -13.92 -0.78 19.11
N ASP A 280 -12.73 -0.20 19.29
CA ASP A 280 -12.54 1.26 19.30
C ASP A 280 -12.20 1.81 17.90
N LYS A 281 -12.07 0.95 16.88
CA LYS A 281 -11.74 1.34 15.50
C LYS A 281 -12.97 1.77 14.72
N LYS A 282 -13.60 2.86 15.17
CA LYS A 282 -14.88 3.38 14.66
C LYS A 282 -14.95 3.71 13.16
N TYR A 283 -13.81 3.87 12.49
CA TYR A 283 -13.76 4.21 11.07
C TYR A 283 -13.52 3.00 10.15
N VAL A 284 -13.38 1.80 10.71
CA VAL A 284 -13.23 0.55 9.94
C VAL A 284 -14.61 0.03 9.56
N ASP A 285 -14.83 -0.18 8.26
CA ASP A 285 -16.09 -0.70 7.71
C ASP A 285 -15.93 -2.05 6.98
N ASP A 286 -14.70 -2.44 6.64
CA ASP A 286 -14.34 -3.71 6.01
C ASP A 286 -13.18 -4.37 6.78
N LEU A 287 -13.49 -5.45 7.49
CA LEU A 287 -12.53 -6.21 8.28
C LEU A 287 -12.21 -7.54 7.61
N VAL A 288 -10.93 -7.83 7.45
CA VAL A 288 -10.44 -9.13 6.98
C VAL A 288 -9.54 -9.74 8.04
N LEU A 289 -9.90 -10.93 8.50
CA LEU A 289 -9.13 -11.74 9.43
C LEU A 289 -8.59 -12.97 8.68
N GLU A 290 -7.28 -13.14 8.65
CA GLU A 290 -6.63 -14.21 7.90
C GLU A 290 -5.60 -14.97 8.74
N TRP A 291 -5.75 -16.29 8.76
CA TRP A 291 -4.78 -17.24 9.27
C TRP A 291 -3.99 -17.85 8.12
N LYS A 292 -2.79 -18.32 8.42
CA LYS A 292 -2.00 -19.11 7.49
C LYS A 292 -2.73 -20.41 7.16
N SER A 293 -2.90 -20.68 5.87
CA SER A 293 -3.53 -21.93 5.40
C SER A 293 -2.74 -23.15 5.89
N ASN A 294 -3.46 -24.18 6.36
CA ASN A 294 -2.89 -25.43 6.91
C ASN A 294 -2.05 -25.25 8.17
N SER A 295 -2.26 -24.20 8.97
CA SER A 295 -1.68 -24.17 10.31
C SER A 295 -2.46 -25.13 11.22
N ASP A 296 -1.79 -26.11 11.83
CA ASP A 296 -2.37 -27.07 12.80
C ASP A 296 -2.87 -26.42 14.11
N VAL A 297 -3.02 -25.08 14.14
CA VAL A 297 -3.40 -24.29 15.31
C VAL A 297 -4.91 -24.44 15.53
N LEU A 298 -5.28 -25.59 16.08
CA LEU A 298 -6.64 -26.00 16.41
C LEU A 298 -7.11 -25.49 17.78
N GLN A 299 -6.20 -25.14 18.72
CA GLN A 299 -6.62 -24.88 20.10
C GLN A 299 -6.98 -23.41 20.42
N ASN A 300 -6.31 -22.40 19.86
CA ASN A 300 -6.47 -21.02 20.35
C ASN A 300 -7.36 -20.13 19.46
N GLY A 301 -7.78 -20.61 18.28
CA GLY A 301 -8.56 -19.81 17.33
C GLY A 301 -9.84 -19.23 17.94
N ILE A 302 -10.56 -20.02 18.74
CA ILE A 302 -11.83 -19.61 19.36
C ILE A 302 -11.60 -18.43 20.32
N ASP A 303 -10.65 -18.57 21.25
CA ASP A 303 -10.33 -17.53 22.23
C ASP A 303 -9.84 -16.25 21.56
N ILE A 304 -8.98 -16.37 20.53
CA ILE A 304 -8.48 -15.24 19.76
C ILE A 304 -9.64 -14.50 19.07
N VAL A 305 -10.48 -15.21 18.31
CA VAL A 305 -11.57 -14.60 17.54
C VAL A 305 -12.66 -14.02 18.44
N ASN A 306 -12.91 -14.63 19.60
CA ASN A 306 -13.79 -14.06 20.62
C ASN A 306 -13.32 -12.67 21.08
N ASN A 307 -12.01 -12.48 21.21
CA ASN A 307 -11.41 -11.22 21.67
C ASN A 307 -11.12 -10.22 20.53
N LEU A 308 -11.29 -10.62 19.27
CA LEU A 308 -11.21 -9.74 18.09
C LEU A 308 -12.58 -9.16 17.70
N GLN A 309 -13.42 -8.84 18.69
CA GLN A 309 -14.72 -8.21 18.45
C GLN A 309 -14.54 -6.85 17.73
N PRO A 310 -15.10 -6.68 16.51
CA PRO A 310 -15.01 -5.42 15.79
C PRO A 310 -15.93 -4.35 16.35
N HIS A 311 -15.73 -3.10 15.92
CA HIS A 311 -16.71 -2.03 16.12
C HIS A 311 -18.01 -2.35 15.34
N GLU A 312 -19.15 -1.93 15.86
CA GLU A 312 -20.50 -2.05 15.25
C GLU A 312 -20.67 -1.39 13.85
N ASN A 313 -19.65 -0.64 13.39
CA ASN A 313 -19.67 0.03 12.08
C ASN A 313 -19.18 -0.88 10.95
N VAL A 314 -18.66 -2.07 11.27
CA VAL A 314 -18.19 -3.04 10.28
C VAL A 314 -19.36 -3.53 9.45
N LYS A 315 -19.32 -3.23 8.15
CA LYS A 315 -20.31 -3.63 7.15
C LYS A 315 -19.90 -4.91 6.44
N ARG A 316 -18.60 -5.17 6.35
CA ARG A 316 -18.04 -6.32 5.63
C ARG A 316 -17.07 -7.06 6.52
N LEU A 317 -17.30 -8.36 6.70
CA LEU A 317 -16.40 -9.23 7.42
C LEU A 317 -15.96 -10.37 6.50
N THR A 318 -14.66 -10.53 6.33
CA THR A 318 -14.07 -11.71 5.69
C THR A 318 -13.21 -12.47 6.69
N VAL A 319 -13.44 -13.76 6.82
CA VAL A 319 -12.62 -14.66 7.64
C VAL A 319 -12.05 -15.75 6.75
N ASN A 320 -10.72 -15.85 6.71
CA ASN A 320 -9.99 -16.78 5.86
C ASN A 320 -9.18 -17.77 6.70
N SER A 321 -9.30 -19.06 6.37
CA SER A 321 -8.50 -20.16 6.94
C SER A 321 -8.60 -20.27 8.46
N TYR A 322 -9.72 -19.87 9.05
CA TYR A 322 -9.95 -19.99 10.49
C TYR A 322 -10.00 -21.46 10.94
N GLY A 323 -9.15 -21.80 11.92
CA GLY A 323 -8.97 -23.17 12.42
C GLY A 323 -9.85 -23.56 13.61
N GLY A 324 -10.69 -22.66 14.14
CA GLY A 324 -11.56 -22.98 15.26
C GLY A 324 -12.81 -23.77 14.86
N THR A 325 -13.41 -24.46 15.84
CA THR A 325 -14.56 -25.35 15.59
C THR A 325 -15.91 -24.63 15.52
N ARG A 326 -15.97 -23.38 15.99
CA ARG A 326 -17.16 -22.51 15.95
C ARG A 326 -16.77 -21.04 15.83
N PHE A 327 -17.68 -20.24 15.30
CA PHE A 327 -17.59 -18.78 15.31
C PHE A 327 -18.06 -18.18 16.64
N PRO A 328 -17.58 -16.98 17.00
CA PRO A 328 -17.94 -16.30 18.24
C PRO A 328 -19.41 -15.85 18.22
N ASP A 329 -20.04 -15.81 19.40
CA ASP A 329 -21.45 -15.41 19.52
C ASP A 329 -21.70 -13.96 19.08
N TRP A 330 -20.69 -13.09 19.20
CA TRP A 330 -20.79 -11.69 18.74
C TRP A 330 -21.09 -11.59 17.25
N LEU A 331 -20.75 -12.60 16.43
CA LEU A 331 -21.08 -12.60 14.99
C LEU A 331 -22.61 -12.66 14.75
N GLY A 332 -23.38 -13.20 15.71
CA GLY A 332 -24.83 -13.23 15.69
C GLY A 332 -25.51 -12.16 16.56
N ASP A 333 -24.74 -11.26 17.17
CA ASP A 333 -25.27 -10.21 18.02
C ASP A 333 -25.98 -9.13 17.19
N ARG A 334 -27.07 -8.57 17.75
CA ARG A 334 -27.83 -7.45 17.17
C ARG A 334 -26.97 -6.20 16.97
N LEU A 335 -25.87 -6.07 17.70
CA LEU A 335 -24.91 -4.99 17.50
C LEU A 335 -24.31 -4.97 16.07
N PHE A 336 -24.35 -6.09 15.35
CA PHE A 336 -23.80 -6.21 14.01
C PHE A 336 -24.87 -6.30 12.91
N LEU A 337 -26.09 -5.81 13.16
CA LEU A 337 -27.17 -5.76 12.16
C LEU A 337 -26.81 -4.95 10.90
N ASN A 338 -25.84 -4.03 11.00
CA ASN A 338 -25.34 -3.26 9.86
C ASN A 338 -24.42 -4.06 8.92
N MET A 339 -24.06 -5.29 9.29
CA MET A 339 -23.22 -6.14 8.45
C MET A 339 -24.02 -6.60 7.22
N VAL A 340 -23.55 -6.22 6.03
CA VAL A 340 -24.18 -6.55 4.74
C VAL A 340 -23.43 -7.64 4.00
N PHE A 341 -22.20 -7.95 4.41
CA PHE A 341 -21.35 -8.91 3.71
C PHE A 341 -20.55 -9.75 4.70
N LEU A 342 -20.81 -11.05 4.70
CA LEU A 342 -20.04 -12.04 5.43
C LEU A 342 -19.45 -13.05 4.42
N ASN A 343 -18.13 -13.21 4.44
CA ASN A 343 -17.43 -14.13 3.57
C ASN A 343 -16.49 -15.02 4.38
N LEU A 344 -16.79 -16.31 4.43
CA LEU A 344 -16.02 -17.30 5.17
C LEU A 344 -15.34 -18.24 4.17
N LYS A 345 -14.01 -18.29 4.17
CA LYS A 345 -13.22 -19.09 3.22
C LYS A 345 -12.31 -20.05 3.96
N ASN A 346 -12.20 -21.28 3.47
CA ASN A 346 -11.29 -22.31 4.00
C ASN A 346 -11.40 -22.55 5.53
N CYS A 347 -12.57 -22.32 6.13
CA CYS A 347 -12.82 -22.53 7.56
C CYS A 347 -13.22 -24.00 7.83
N GLN A 348 -12.32 -24.94 7.51
CA GLN A 348 -12.65 -26.36 7.33
C GLN A 348 -13.14 -27.07 8.60
N HIS A 349 -12.74 -26.61 9.78
CA HIS A 349 -13.09 -27.26 11.05
C HIS A 349 -14.35 -26.67 11.70
N CYS A 350 -14.93 -25.63 11.12
CA CYS A 350 -16.08 -24.97 11.70
C CYS A 350 -17.36 -25.78 11.44
N SER A 351 -17.96 -26.30 12.52
CA SER A 351 -19.18 -27.13 12.44
C SER A 351 -20.47 -26.36 12.70
N SER A 352 -20.39 -25.14 13.25
CA SER A 352 -21.56 -24.30 13.52
C SER A 352 -21.29 -22.82 13.31
N LEU A 353 -22.32 -22.13 12.82
CA LEU A 353 -22.41 -20.67 12.78
C LEU A 353 -23.42 -20.21 13.83
N PRO A 354 -23.16 -19.10 14.54
CA PRO A 354 -24.17 -18.49 15.39
C PRO A 354 -25.35 -18.04 14.52
N SER A 355 -26.49 -17.80 15.16
CA SER A 355 -27.65 -17.23 14.46
C SER A 355 -27.28 -15.85 13.95
N LEU A 356 -27.06 -15.71 12.64
CA LEU A 356 -26.64 -14.44 12.02
C LEU A 356 -27.74 -13.37 12.04
N GLY A 357 -28.87 -13.61 12.70
CA GLY A 357 -30.03 -12.73 12.68
C GLY A 357 -30.57 -12.51 11.27
N GLN A 358 -31.31 -11.41 11.08
CA GLN A 358 -31.67 -10.91 9.75
C GLN A 358 -30.48 -10.11 9.17
N LEU A 359 -29.39 -10.78 8.77
CA LEU A 359 -28.47 -10.16 7.82
C LEU A 359 -29.34 -9.67 6.65
N SER A 360 -29.40 -8.36 6.41
CA SER A 360 -30.29 -7.83 5.38
C SER A 360 -29.88 -8.43 4.04
N SER A 361 -30.78 -9.19 3.42
CA SER A 361 -30.59 -9.68 2.05
C SER A 361 -30.73 -8.48 1.10
N ALA A 362 -29.64 -7.75 0.90
CA ALA A 362 -29.57 -6.59 0.00
C ALA A 362 -28.81 -6.95 -1.27
#